data_AF-A0A7W1V7I0-F1
#
_entry.id   AF-A0A7W1V7I0-F1
#
_cell.length_a   1.000
_cell.length_b   1.000
_cell.length_c   1.000
_cell.angle_alpha   90.00
_cell.angle_beta   90.00
_cell.angle_gamma   90.00
#
_symmetry.space_group_name_H-M   'P 1'
#
loop_
_entity.id
_entity.type
_entity.pdbx_description
1 polymer ?
#
loop_
_entity_poly.entity_id
_entity_poly.type
_entity_poly.pdbx_seq_one_letter_code
_entity_poly.pdbx_strand_id
1 'polypeptide(L)'
;MKIASDYLNFDLVFPSEIGTPLLHDNLRRRHFKPLLKKGDLPNIQLYDLWHTTATLLLSAGENPKVVSERLGHASIVLILDT
;
A
#
# COMPACT_ATOMS: atom_id res chain seq x y z
N MET A 1 -0.35 5.65 -19.82
CA MET A 1 1.09 5.95 -20.00
C MET A 1 1.66 4.82 -20.86
N LYS A 2 1.91 5.03 -22.15
CA LYS A 2 2.39 4.00 -23.09
C LYS A 2 3.85 4.26 -23.39
N ILE A 3 4.76 3.40 -22.94
CA ILE A 3 6.22 3.55 -23.19
C ILE A 3 6.87 2.17 -23.35
N ALA A 4 6.51 1.43 -24.41
CA ALA A 4 7.33 0.34 -25.00
C ALA A 4 6.60 -0.24 -26.22
N SER A 5 7.33 -0.62 -27.27
CA SER A 5 6.75 -1.37 -28.41
C SER A 5 6.14 -2.72 -27.97
N ASP A 6 6.64 -3.30 -26.89
CA ASP A 6 6.22 -4.61 -26.34
C ASP A 6 5.27 -4.48 -25.13
N TYR A 7 4.44 -3.44 -25.09
CA TYR A 7 3.52 -3.23 -23.97
C TYR A 7 2.40 -4.29 -23.96
N LEU A 8 2.32 -5.09 -22.90
CA LEU A 8 1.30 -6.11 -22.70
C LEU A 8 0.04 -5.48 -22.05
N ASN A 9 -1.06 -5.39 -22.81
CA ASN A 9 -2.29 -4.81 -22.29
C ASN A 9 -3.16 -5.86 -21.59
N PHE A 10 -3.07 -5.92 -20.26
CA PHE A 10 -3.91 -6.78 -19.41
C PHE A 10 -5.06 -6.02 -18.72
N ASP A 11 -5.39 -4.81 -19.17
CA ASP A 11 -6.42 -3.95 -18.56
C ASP A 11 -6.21 -3.72 -17.05
N LEU A 12 -4.95 -3.65 -16.64
CA LEU A 12 -4.58 -3.41 -15.25
C LEU A 12 -4.74 -1.92 -14.92
N VAL A 13 -5.30 -1.63 -13.73
CA VAL A 13 -5.34 -0.26 -13.18
C VAL A 13 -3.94 0.25 -12.85
N PHE A 14 -3.06 -0.66 -12.39
CA PHE A 14 -1.67 -0.35 -12.05
C PHE A 14 -0.69 -1.26 -12.80
N PRO A 15 -0.47 -1.01 -14.11
CA PRO A 15 0.50 -1.75 -14.90
C PRO A 15 1.93 -1.28 -14.59
N SER A 16 2.89 -2.17 -14.78
CA SER A 16 4.30 -1.80 -14.91
C SER A 16 4.55 -1.05 -16.23
N GLU A 17 5.77 -0.55 -16.43
CA GLU A 17 6.16 0.15 -17.66
C GLU A 17 5.95 -0.68 -18.93
N ILE A 18 6.01 -2.01 -18.82
CA ILE A 18 5.79 -2.97 -19.91
C ILE A 18 4.38 -3.59 -19.92
N GLY A 19 3.47 -3.10 -19.05
CA GLY A 19 2.08 -3.56 -19.02
C GLY A 19 1.83 -4.79 -18.13
N THR A 20 2.86 -5.38 -17.54
CA THR A 20 2.74 -6.52 -16.62
C THR A 20 2.30 -6.08 -15.21
N PRO A 21 1.80 -6.99 -14.35
CA PRO A 21 1.50 -6.67 -12.96
C PRO A 21 2.72 -6.10 -12.22
N LEU A 22 2.49 -5.05 -11.43
CA LEU A 22 3.52 -4.52 -10.55
C LEU A 22 3.89 -5.55 -9.48
N LEU A 23 5.17 -5.90 -9.43
CA LEU A 23 5.71 -6.75 -8.37
C LEU A 23 5.84 -5.94 -7.08
N HIS A 24 5.33 -6.49 -5.98
CA HIS A 24 5.36 -5.88 -4.65
C HIS A 24 6.79 -5.46 -4.23
N ASP A 25 7.79 -6.28 -4.54
CA ASP A 25 9.18 -6.00 -4.23
C ASP A 25 9.73 -4.79 -4.99
N ASN A 26 9.30 -4.59 -6.24
CA ASN A 26 9.70 -3.43 -7.02
C ASN A 26 9.04 -2.15 -6.48
N LEU A 27 7.76 -2.22 -6.13
CA LEU A 27 7.04 -1.12 -5.49
C LEU A 27 7.75 -0.69 -4.20
N ARG A 28 8.06 -1.66 -3.34
CA ARG A 28 8.73 -1.42 -2.05
C ARG A 28 10.14 -0.84 -2.22
N ARG A 29 10.98 -1.46 -3.06
CA ARG A 29 12.39 -1.07 -3.18
C ARG A 29 12.60 0.21 -4.00
N ARG A 30 11.88 0.37 -5.11
CA ARG A 30 12.13 1.47 -6.07
C ARG A 30 11.32 2.72 -5.78
N HIS A 31 10.16 2.58 -5.15
CA HIS A 31 9.27 3.72 -4.89
C HIS A 31 9.17 4.01 -3.40
N PHE A 32 8.79 3.01 -2.59
CA PHE A 32 8.46 3.25 -1.19
C PHE A 32 9.67 3.64 -0.32
N LYS A 33 10.75 2.84 -0.33
CA LYS A 33 11.96 3.16 0.46
C LYS A 33 12.58 4.52 0.10
N PRO A 34 12.72 4.88 -1.19
CA PRO A 34 13.19 6.21 -1.54
C PRO A 34 12.27 7.34 -1.07
N LEU A 35 10.95 7.13 -1.04
CA LEU A 35 10.00 8.10 -0.50
C LEU A 35 10.18 8.32 1.00
N LEU A 36 10.34 7.23 1.78
CA LEU A 36 10.64 7.33 3.21
C LEU A 36 11.93 8.13 3.47
N LYS A 37 12.98 7.84 2.69
CA LYS A 37 14.24 8.57 2.78
C LYS A 37 14.10 10.06 2.44
N LYS A 38 13.28 10.40 1.45
CA LYS A 38 13.00 11.80 1.09
C LYS A 38 12.19 12.54 2.16
N GLY A 39 11.33 11.83 2.88
CA GLY A 39 10.53 12.39 3.97
C GLY A 39 11.21 12.37 5.34
N ASP A 40 12.47 11.94 5.42
CA ASP A 40 13.20 11.71 6.67
C ASP A 40 12.42 10.80 7.67
N LEU A 41 11.71 9.82 7.12
CA LEU A 41 10.90 8.89 7.88
C LEU A 41 11.70 7.61 8.21
N PRO A 42 11.40 6.97 9.35
CA PRO A 42 11.97 5.67 9.67
C PRO A 42 11.59 4.64 8.60
N ASN A 43 12.41 3.60 8.47
CA ASN A 43 12.16 2.52 7.53
C ASN A 43 10.99 1.65 8.01
N ILE A 44 9.78 2.06 7.66
CA ILE A 44 8.53 1.34 7.89
C ILE A 44 8.19 0.43 6.71
N GLN A 45 7.26 -0.49 6.90
CA GLN A 45 6.69 -1.34 5.87
C GLN A 45 5.44 -0.69 5.25
N LEU A 46 5.08 -1.10 4.02
CA LEU A 46 3.85 -0.62 3.38
C LEU A 46 2.60 -0.97 4.20
N TYR A 47 2.64 -2.09 4.92
CA TYR A 47 1.57 -2.52 5.80
C TYR A 47 1.38 -1.59 7.01
N ASP A 48 2.44 -0.91 7.46
CA ASP A 48 2.34 0.05 8.57
C ASP A 48 1.50 1.28 8.18
N LEU A 49 1.45 1.62 6.89
CA LEU A 49 0.53 2.67 6.39
C LEU A 49 -0.93 2.24 6.50
N TRP A 50 -1.22 0.96 6.28
CA TRP A 50 -2.55 0.40 6.49
C TRP A 50 -2.97 0.50 7.95
N HIS A 51 -2.08 0.18 8.88
CA HIS A 51 -2.31 0.39 10.31
C HIS A 51 -2.50 1.86 10.66
N THR A 52 -1.66 2.75 10.11
CA THR A 52 -1.79 4.19 10.32
C THR A 52 -3.17 4.69 9.86
N THR A 53 -3.66 4.20 8.72
CA THR A 53 -5.00 4.53 8.22
C THR A 53 -6.08 4.06 9.18
N ALA A 54 -5.96 2.84 9.73
CA ALA A 54 -6.89 2.34 10.74
C ALA A 54 -6.89 3.23 12.00
N THR A 55 -5.71 3.59 12.51
CA THR A 55 -5.57 4.48 13.67
C THR A 55 -6.16 5.86 13.40
N LEU A 56 -5.94 6.44 12.21
CA LEU A 56 -6.50 7.74 11.84
C LEU A 56 -8.02 7.70 11.75
N LEU A 57 -8.60 6.64 11.19
CA LEU A 57 -10.05 6.47 11.12
C LEU A 57 -10.66 6.32 12.52
N LEU A 58 -10.04 5.50 13.38
CA LEU A 58 -10.49 5.35 14.76
C LEU A 58 -10.36 6.65 15.55
N SER A 59 -9.27 7.41 15.36
CA SER A 59 -9.08 8.72 15.98
C SER A 59 -10.08 9.76 15.49
N ALA A 60 -10.62 9.61 14.28
CA ALA A 60 -11.68 10.46 13.75
C ALA A 60 -13.08 10.11 14.31
N GLY A 61 -13.18 9.14 15.21
CA GLY A 61 -14.45 8.73 15.84
C GLY A 61 -15.31 7.80 14.97
N GLU A 62 -14.74 7.24 13.89
CA GLU A 62 -15.45 6.25 13.07
C GLU A 62 -15.68 4.96 13.85
N ASN A 63 -16.83 4.33 13.60
CA ASN A 63 -17.18 3.08 14.27
C ASN A 63 -16.18 1.98 13.86
N PRO A 64 -15.56 1.26 14.81
CA PRO A 64 -14.62 0.17 14.51
C PRO A 64 -15.16 -0.87 13.51
N LYS A 65 -16.48 -1.09 13.49
CA LYS A 65 -17.14 -1.98 12.52
C LYS A 65 -17.04 -1.45 11.10
N VAL A 66 -17.27 -0.15 10.91
CA VAL A 66 -17.18 0.53 9.60
C VAL A 66 -15.72 0.59 9.15
N VAL A 67 -14.79 0.81 10.07
CA VAL A 67 -13.34 0.77 9.77
C VAL A 67 -12.93 -0.63 9.31
N SER A 68 -13.38 -1.68 9.99
CA SER A 68 -13.13 -3.08 9.61
C SER A 68 -13.70 -3.44 8.23
N GLU A 69 -14.91 -2.96 7.92
CA GLU A 69 -15.55 -3.15 6.61
C GLU A 69 -14.78 -2.41 5.50
N ARG A 70 -14.33 -1.17 5.75
CA ARG A 70 -13.54 -0.38 4.79
C ARG A 70 -12.14 -0.95 4.53
N LEU A 71 -11.53 -1.54 5.55
CA LEU A 71 -10.23 -2.23 5.43
C LEU A 71 -10.40 -3.64 4.84
N GLY A 72 -11.63 -4.09 4.61
CA GLY A 72 -11.97 -5.24 3.80
C GLY A 72 -11.58 -6.57 4.45
N HIS A 73 -12.06 -6.86 5.67
CA HIS A 73 -11.90 -8.16 6.38
C HIS A 73 -10.48 -8.76 6.44
N ALA A 74 -9.47 -8.08 5.93
CA ALA A 74 -8.10 -8.51 5.84
C ALA A 74 -7.49 -8.32 7.22
N SER A 75 -7.76 -9.30 8.07
CA SER A 75 -7.15 -9.48 9.38
C SER A 75 -6.95 -8.18 10.15
N ILE A 76 -7.89 -7.90 11.05
CA ILE A 76 -7.58 -7.31 12.36
C ILE A 76 -6.71 -8.32 13.14
N VAL A 77 -5.61 -8.80 12.54
CA VAL A 77 -4.47 -9.32 13.28
C VAL A 77 -3.65 -8.08 13.55
N LEU A 78 -4.24 -7.28 14.44
CA LEU A 78 -3.54 -6.31 15.24
C LEU A 78 -2.51 -7.13 16.01
N ILE A 79 -1.29 -7.24 15.50
CA ILE A 79 -0.17 -7.72 16.31
C ILE A 79 0.17 -6.57 17.26
N LEU A 80 -0.69 -6.40 18.27
CA LEU A 80 -0.26 -6.04 19.61
C LEU A 80 0.47 -7.27 20.15
N ASP A 81 1.71 -7.49 19.73
CA ASP A 81 2.60 -8.43 20.42
C ASP A 81 4.04 -7.92 20.37
N THR A 82 4.47 -7.53 21.58
CA THR A 82 5.82 -7.30 22.14
C THR A 82 6.61 -6.05 21.76
#